data_AF-A0A2G5MW07-F1
#
_entry.id   AF-A0A2G5MW07-F1
#
_cell.length_a   1.000
_cell.length_b   1.000
_cell.length_c   1.000
_cell.angle_alpha   90.00
_cell.angle_beta   90.00
_cell.angle_gamma   90.00
#
_symmetry.space_group_name_H-M   'P 1'
#
loop_
_entity.id
_entity.type
_entity.pdbx_description
1 polymer ?
#
loop_
_entity_poly.entity_id
_entity_poly.type
_entity_poly.pdbx_seq_one_letter_code
_entity_poly.pdbx_strand_id
1 'polypeptide(L)'
;MKVSGSVHQVQPPLPCPLDPSTSTSLVEGLGPRKLSLYRDSSGAVEVVLSPPAPGHLVLSGGGAKGVAFSGMTQALEDVGKMQGIKVVSGSSAGAISGVLLASGIGGKAFDSLLDRIDLPGLLNSQDPVTAWLQDASSTLGKLAKRLPGPVGNISQLLLTMMPRLQSEAPLLVEMMRNESRKSILAHIADTPRATRPAELMKIADRLSAGGAPTFRDLEVLNRVIPAIKQLNITGTAMFDGRPQLVVFNANLTPDMDIARAAHISGSLPMLFKSPVEQGHGFQEGSEVTAFRDGGLLLNTPAPNVIDRSLPESIWNRDEPLIVQFESEKPATPQKSGGFFSHLVDTFTDTPHTAAEAYQDDRLKTLADQTVTLPLNTTKGDFRGLLNGTVNFTMTPEQKNYLQALARQAVAAHLERRDTTREHHPFASLESALLAMDDEHITRVQGHLENDPAAGAVLKFREDAYEALGVLDGAITDDNQSAGALALTPKLASALRNLDALARQPEQVEWLGQRLNAGGQRNFQQLLQMGAMQALVKTPISKVMTSAVAEMQRRDLAVRAENFTREVIYPSQYRPGQPDANVELLQAAARDLAKATTPAAFNRVLDGIVQNYGARNKPWGKPVNSTTVEQARAWRIPV
;
A
#
# COMPACT_ATOMS: atom_id res chain seq x y z
N MET A 1 -37.37 5.24 45.51
CA MET A 1 -37.20 5.05 44.05
C MET A 1 -35.73 4.83 43.78
N LYS A 2 -35.39 3.66 43.24
CA LYS A 2 -34.01 3.21 42.98
C LYS A 2 -33.55 3.63 41.58
N VAL A 3 -32.25 3.87 41.52
CA VAL A 3 -31.37 4.20 40.39
C VAL A 3 -31.16 3.00 39.45
N SER A 4 -30.97 3.27 38.16
CA SER A 4 -30.27 2.42 37.17
C SER A 4 -29.83 3.38 36.06
N GLY A 5 -28.55 3.63 35.74
CA GLY A 5 -27.34 2.82 35.85
C GLY A 5 -26.84 2.56 34.43
N SER A 6 -26.26 3.56 33.78
CA SER A 6 -25.71 3.50 32.42
C SER A 6 -24.49 2.59 32.38
N VAL A 7 -24.60 1.48 31.65
CA VAL A 7 -23.46 0.58 31.39
C VAL A 7 -22.60 1.20 30.30
N HIS A 8 -21.66 2.06 30.71
CA HIS A 8 -20.48 2.32 29.91
C HIS A 8 -19.61 1.06 29.94
N GLN A 9 -19.54 0.34 28.82
CA GLN A 9 -18.51 -0.68 28.65
C GLN A 9 -17.16 0.02 28.59
N VAL A 10 -16.47 -0.05 29.72
CA VAL A 10 -15.06 0.29 29.88
C VAL A 10 -14.29 -0.57 28.89
N GLN A 11 -13.77 0.06 27.84
CA GLN A 11 -12.66 -0.46 27.07
C GLN A 11 -11.57 -0.83 28.09
N PRO A 12 -11.05 -2.07 28.12
CA PRO A 12 -10.00 -2.41 29.07
C PRO A 12 -8.87 -1.38 28.90
N PRO A 13 -8.38 -0.78 29.99
CA PRO A 13 -7.28 0.16 29.89
C PRO A 13 -6.14 -0.52 29.13
N LEU A 14 -5.54 0.19 28.18
CA LEU A 14 -4.24 -0.20 27.63
C LEU A 14 -3.34 -0.57 28.82
N PRO A 15 -2.69 -1.74 28.83
CA PRO A 15 -1.79 -2.08 29.93
C PRO A 15 -0.79 -0.93 30.08
N CYS A 16 -0.71 -0.36 31.28
CA CYS A 16 0.29 0.66 31.56
C CYS A 16 1.68 0.10 31.20
N PRO A 17 2.59 0.91 30.64
CA PRO A 17 4.00 0.54 30.54
C PRO A 17 4.48 0.04 31.89
N LEU A 18 5.18 -1.09 31.93
CA LEU A 18 5.65 -1.65 33.20
C LEU A 18 6.60 -0.65 33.85
N ASP A 19 6.50 -0.48 35.16
CA ASP A 19 7.44 0.36 35.89
C ASP A 19 8.84 -0.29 35.84
N PRO A 20 9.83 0.33 35.15
CA PRO A 20 11.15 -0.26 34.99
C PRO A 20 11.87 -0.48 36.32
N SER A 21 11.45 0.22 37.38
CA SER A 21 12.04 0.09 38.72
C SER A 21 11.65 -1.19 39.46
N THR A 22 10.65 -1.93 38.96
CA THR A 22 10.13 -3.17 39.57
C THR A 22 10.25 -4.41 38.66
N SER A 23 10.80 -4.23 37.47
CA SER A 23 10.84 -5.26 36.42
C SER A 23 12.23 -5.87 36.28
N THR A 24 12.31 -7.18 36.07
CA THR A 24 13.56 -7.89 35.77
C THR A 24 13.82 -7.85 34.27
N SER A 25 15.01 -7.38 33.89
CA SER A 25 15.46 -7.38 32.50
C SER A 25 15.89 -8.78 32.08
N LEU A 26 15.24 -9.35 31.06
CA LEU A 26 15.58 -10.65 30.49
C LEU A 26 16.53 -10.51 29.29
N VAL A 27 16.34 -9.45 28.50
CA VAL A 27 17.10 -9.15 27.29
C VAL A 27 17.17 -7.64 27.13
N GLU A 28 18.31 -7.09 26.71
CA GLU A 28 18.47 -5.65 26.47
C GLU A 28 19.10 -5.34 25.10
N GLY A 29 18.42 -4.46 24.34
CA GLY A 29 19.01 -3.75 23.22
C GLY A 29 19.52 -4.62 22.07
N LEU A 30 18.95 -5.80 21.84
CA LEU A 30 19.45 -6.72 20.82
C LEU A 30 19.06 -6.31 19.39
N GLY A 31 20.04 -6.40 18.48
CA GLY A 31 19.85 -6.24 17.05
C GLY A 31 19.48 -4.81 16.60
N PRO A 32 19.14 -4.63 15.32
CA PRO A 32 18.89 -3.30 14.73
C PRO A 32 17.67 -2.61 15.33
N ARG A 33 16.68 -3.38 15.80
CA ARG A 33 15.48 -2.86 16.46
C ARG A 33 15.66 -2.62 17.96
N LYS A 34 16.85 -2.87 18.53
CA LYS A 34 17.13 -2.69 19.98
C LYS A 34 16.09 -3.40 20.86
N LEU A 35 15.85 -4.67 20.57
CA LEU A 35 14.86 -5.50 21.26
C LEU A 35 15.26 -5.69 22.73
N SER A 36 14.35 -5.33 23.63
CA SER A 36 14.43 -5.59 25.08
C SER A 36 13.19 -6.32 25.58
N LEU A 37 13.36 -7.16 26.61
CA LEU A 37 12.30 -7.90 27.27
C LEU A 37 12.37 -7.64 28.78
N TYR A 38 11.28 -7.15 29.35
CA TYR A 38 11.15 -6.92 30.79
C TYR A 38 10.05 -7.80 31.36
N ARG A 39 10.30 -8.44 32.50
CA ARG A 39 9.31 -9.27 33.21
C ARG A 39 9.01 -8.67 34.58
N ASP A 40 7.73 -8.49 34.90
CA ASP A 40 7.32 -8.05 36.22
C ASP A 40 7.15 -9.21 37.23
N SER A 41 6.81 -8.87 38.47
CA SER A 41 6.58 -9.86 39.54
C SER A 41 5.34 -10.73 39.34
N SER A 42 4.39 -10.32 38.48
CA SER A 42 3.20 -11.11 38.11
C SER A 42 3.49 -12.14 37.02
N GLY A 43 4.64 -12.04 36.35
CA GLY A 43 5.02 -12.86 35.21
C GLY A 43 4.62 -12.28 33.87
N ALA A 44 3.97 -11.10 33.85
CA ALA A 44 3.71 -10.36 32.62
C ALA A 44 5.03 -9.87 32.00
N VAL A 45 5.05 -9.76 30.68
CA VAL A 45 6.23 -9.38 29.92
C VAL A 45 5.95 -8.17 29.07
N GLU A 46 6.84 -7.18 29.12
CA GLU A 46 6.84 -6.06 28.18
C GLU A 46 7.96 -6.26 27.17
N VAL A 47 7.57 -6.24 25.90
CA VAL A 47 8.47 -6.25 24.76
C VAL A 47 8.68 -4.81 24.34
N VAL A 48 9.94 -4.35 24.34
CA VAL A 48 10.30 -3.00 23.89
C VAL A 48 11.20 -3.09 22.67
N LEU A 49 10.84 -2.41 21.59
CA LEU A 49 11.65 -2.36 20.38
C LEU A 49 11.45 -1.07 19.60
N SER A 50 12.42 -0.75 18.75
CA SER A 50 12.37 0.36 17.81
C SER A 50 11.56 -0.03 16.57
N PRO A 51 10.98 0.94 15.85
CA PRO A 51 10.42 0.69 14.53
C PRO A 51 11.42 0.01 13.58
N PRO A 52 10.94 -0.78 12.60
CA PRO A 52 11.82 -1.29 11.56
C PRO A 52 12.41 -0.14 10.74
N ALA A 53 13.53 -0.40 10.07
CA ALA A 53 13.98 0.51 9.00
C ALA A 53 12.95 0.48 7.85
N PRO A 54 12.76 1.61 7.13
CA PRO A 54 11.78 1.66 6.07
C PRO A 54 12.13 0.64 4.97
N GLY A 55 11.17 -0.24 4.67
CA GLY A 55 11.26 -1.24 3.60
C GLY A 55 10.43 -0.88 2.37
N HIS A 56 9.50 0.07 2.51
CA HIS A 56 8.59 0.48 1.45
C HIS A 56 8.56 2.00 1.31
N LEU A 57 9.01 2.53 0.18
CA LEU A 57 8.92 3.96 -0.12
C LEU A 57 7.61 4.27 -0.85
N VAL A 58 6.79 5.17 -0.32
CA VAL A 58 5.50 5.56 -0.94
C VAL A 58 5.58 7.02 -1.37
N LEU A 59 5.40 7.27 -2.67
CA LEU A 59 5.53 8.58 -3.30
C LEU A 59 4.16 9.06 -3.76
N SER A 60 3.60 10.03 -3.05
CA SER A 60 2.31 10.60 -3.43
C SER A 60 2.37 11.40 -4.72
N GLY A 61 1.24 11.46 -5.44
CA GLY A 61 1.10 12.33 -6.59
C GLY A 61 1.15 13.81 -6.20
N GLY A 62 1.72 14.63 -7.09
CA GLY A 62 1.92 16.06 -6.84
C GLY A 62 2.37 16.88 -8.05
N GLY A 63 2.41 16.30 -9.26
CA GLY A 63 2.86 17.00 -10.47
C GLY A 63 4.27 17.58 -10.33
N ALA A 64 4.44 18.87 -10.62
CA ALA A 64 5.73 19.56 -10.52
C ALA A 64 6.34 19.57 -9.11
N LYS A 65 5.51 19.39 -8.06
CA LYS A 65 5.99 19.25 -6.66
C LYS A 65 6.92 18.05 -6.48
N GLY A 66 6.84 17.07 -7.39
CA GLY A 66 7.71 15.88 -7.41
C GLY A 66 9.21 16.20 -7.48
N VAL A 67 9.60 17.43 -7.84
CA VAL A 67 11.00 17.89 -7.74
C VAL A 67 11.58 17.71 -6.34
N ALA A 68 10.74 17.82 -5.30
CA ALA A 68 11.16 17.68 -3.91
C ALA A 68 11.63 16.25 -3.54
N PHE A 69 11.27 15.24 -4.34
CA PHE A 69 11.67 13.85 -4.07
C PHE A 69 13.19 13.61 -4.18
N SER A 70 13.95 14.45 -4.89
CA SER A 70 15.41 14.30 -4.90
C SER A 70 16.01 14.58 -3.52
N GLY A 71 15.51 15.59 -2.80
CA GLY A 71 15.90 15.88 -1.42
C GLY A 71 15.59 14.73 -0.46
N MET A 72 14.42 14.10 -0.62
CA MET A 72 14.06 12.89 0.12
C MET A 72 15.03 11.73 -0.16
N THR A 73 15.39 11.53 -1.42
CA THR A 73 16.32 10.46 -1.83
C THR A 73 17.70 10.70 -1.22
N GLN A 74 18.19 11.94 -1.25
CA GLN A 74 19.45 12.33 -0.61
C GLN A 74 19.42 12.04 0.89
N ALA A 75 18.33 12.39 1.59
CA ALA A 75 18.21 12.11 3.02
C ALA A 75 18.29 10.60 3.35
N LEU A 76 17.67 9.74 2.53
CA LEU A 76 17.75 8.28 2.69
C LEU A 76 19.15 7.73 2.39
N GLU A 77 19.84 8.28 1.40
CA GLU A 77 21.22 7.89 1.04
C GLU A 77 22.22 8.33 2.11
N ASP A 78 22.09 9.54 2.65
CA ASP A 78 22.99 10.10 3.68
C ASP A 78 23.09 9.21 4.92
N VAL A 79 21.99 8.54 5.29
CA VAL A 79 21.91 7.66 6.45
C VAL A 79 21.96 6.16 6.08
N GLY A 80 22.25 5.83 4.82
CA GLY A 80 22.36 4.44 4.35
C GLY A 80 21.08 3.62 4.45
N LYS A 81 19.90 4.26 4.46
CA LYS A 81 18.60 3.56 4.51
C LYS A 81 18.02 3.27 3.13
N MET A 82 18.53 3.90 2.07
CA MET A 82 18.08 3.66 0.68
C MET A 82 18.29 2.22 0.20
N GLN A 83 19.31 1.53 0.70
CA GLN A 83 19.58 0.12 0.38
C GLN A 83 18.58 -0.84 1.02
N GLY A 84 17.96 -0.46 2.15
CA GLY A 84 16.98 -1.26 2.87
C GLY A 84 15.58 -1.23 2.26
N ILE A 85 15.29 -0.23 1.42
CA ILE A 85 14.05 -0.16 0.66
C ILE A 85 13.97 -1.36 -0.29
N LYS A 86 12.83 -2.05 -0.32
CA LYS A 86 12.57 -3.21 -1.18
C LYS A 86 11.54 -2.88 -2.25
N VAL A 87 10.57 -2.04 -1.91
CA VAL A 87 9.43 -1.68 -2.76
C VAL A 87 9.31 -0.16 -2.84
N VAL A 88 9.00 0.34 -4.03
CA VAL A 88 8.60 1.72 -4.27
C VAL A 88 7.17 1.72 -4.81
N SER A 89 6.26 2.48 -4.18
CA SER A 89 4.91 2.73 -4.70
C SER A 89 4.79 4.18 -5.14
N GLY A 90 4.22 4.43 -6.31
CA GLY A 90 4.03 5.77 -6.85
C GLY A 90 2.68 5.98 -7.52
N SER A 91 2.16 7.19 -7.40
CA SER A 91 0.93 7.63 -8.06
C SER A 91 1.16 8.96 -8.79
N SER A 92 0.63 9.12 -10.00
CA SER A 92 0.81 10.33 -10.82
C SER A 92 2.29 10.68 -10.99
N ALA A 93 2.71 11.91 -10.67
CA ALA A 93 4.13 12.29 -10.67
C ALA A 93 5.01 11.45 -9.73
N GLY A 94 4.44 10.88 -8.67
CA GLY A 94 5.12 9.90 -7.81
C GLY A 94 5.45 8.60 -8.55
N ALA A 95 4.67 8.21 -9.56
CA ALA A 95 4.97 7.04 -10.40
C ALA A 95 6.19 7.28 -11.30
N ILE A 96 6.35 8.49 -11.83
CA ILE A 96 7.53 8.89 -12.64
C ILE A 96 8.80 8.77 -11.78
N SER A 97 8.80 9.39 -10.59
CA SER A 97 9.89 9.28 -9.64
C SER A 97 10.11 7.83 -9.19
N GLY A 98 9.01 7.08 -8.98
CA GLY A 98 9.03 5.68 -8.59
C GLY A 98 9.74 4.79 -9.61
N VAL A 99 9.47 4.95 -10.91
CA VAL A 99 10.16 4.22 -11.99
C VAL A 99 11.66 4.43 -11.94
N LEU A 100 12.08 5.69 -11.79
CA LEU A 100 13.49 6.07 -11.81
C LEU A 100 14.22 5.51 -10.58
N LEU A 101 13.64 5.67 -9.39
CA LEU A 101 14.22 5.15 -8.14
C LEU A 101 14.21 3.62 -8.08
N ALA A 102 13.14 2.97 -8.54
CA ALA A 102 13.05 1.51 -8.58
C ALA A 102 14.05 0.88 -9.56
N SER A 103 14.41 1.61 -10.61
CA SER A 103 15.47 1.22 -11.56
C SER A 103 16.89 1.43 -11.02
N GLY A 104 17.04 1.85 -9.76
CA GLY A 104 18.33 2.00 -9.08
C GLY A 104 19.08 3.29 -9.38
N ILE A 105 18.40 4.33 -9.87
CA ILE A 105 19.01 5.64 -10.08
C ILE A 105 19.32 6.26 -8.72
N GLY A 106 20.60 6.59 -8.47
CA GLY A 106 21.04 7.23 -7.23
C GLY A 106 20.62 8.70 -7.13
N GLY A 107 20.59 9.24 -5.91
CA GLY A 107 20.04 10.56 -5.58
C GLY A 107 20.65 11.71 -6.39
N LYS A 108 21.97 11.72 -6.62
CA LYS A 108 22.63 12.75 -7.45
C LYS A 108 22.21 12.70 -8.92
N ALA A 109 22.08 11.50 -9.47
CA ALA A 109 21.66 11.31 -10.85
C ALA A 109 20.18 11.65 -11.01
N PHE A 110 19.36 11.26 -10.03
CA PHE A 110 17.94 11.59 -9.97
C PHE A 110 17.70 13.10 -9.88
N ASP A 111 18.45 13.79 -9.01
CA ASP A 111 18.41 15.25 -8.86
C ASP A 111 18.78 15.96 -10.17
N SER A 112 19.92 15.57 -10.76
CA SER A 112 20.38 16.11 -12.05
C SER A 112 19.36 15.89 -13.17
N LEU A 113 18.65 14.76 -13.16
CA LEU A 113 17.62 14.43 -14.12
C LEU A 113 16.38 15.30 -13.92
N LEU A 114 15.90 15.49 -12.69
CA LEU A 114 14.75 16.36 -12.39
C LEU A 114 15.01 17.84 -12.69
N ASP A 115 16.26 18.29 -12.55
CA ASP A 115 16.65 19.66 -12.89
C ASP A 115 16.70 19.91 -14.40
N ARG A 116 17.15 18.91 -15.16
CA ARG A 116 17.29 18.97 -16.62
C ARG A 116 16.00 18.68 -17.38
N ILE A 117 15.05 18.01 -16.73
CA ILE A 117 13.75 17.73 -17.29
C ILE A 117 13.01 19.06 -17.51
N ASP A 118 12.95 19.48 -18.77
CA ASP A 118 11.95 20.43 -19.26
C ASP A 118 10.63 19.66 -19.42
N LEU A 119 9.97 19.38 -18.28
CA LEU A 119 8.62 18.80 -18.25
C LEU A 119 7.72 19.47 -19.30
N PRO A 120 7.65 20.82 -19.41
CA PRO A 120 6.88 21.49 -20.46
C PRO A 120 7.23 21.03 -21.90
N GLY A 121 8.52 20.84 -22.20
CA GLY A 121 8.99 20.37 -23.51
C GLY A 121 8.74 18.88 -23.78
N LEU A 122 8.76 18.05 -22.74
CA LEU A 122 8.49 16.61 -22.83
C LEU A 122 7.01 16.27 -23.06
N LEU A 123 6.13 17.24 -22.85
CA LEU A 123 4.69 17.13 -23.14
C LEU A 123 4.31 17.67 -24.53
N ASN A 124 5.27 18.12 -25.34
CA ASN A 124 4.99 18.55 -26.71
C ASN A 124 4.57 17.34 -27.57
N SER A 125 3.58 17.55 -28.42
CA SER A 125 3.07 16.54 -29.37
C SER A 125 3.95 16.48 -30.62
N GLN A 126 4.14 15.29 -31.20
CA GLN A 126 4.83 15.13 -32.49
C GLN A 126 3.95 15.40 -33.74
N ASP A 127 2.66 15.72 -33.56
CA ASP A 127 1.76 16.03 -34.67
C ASP A 127 2.04 17.43 -35.26
N PRO A 128 2.16 17.59 -36.61
CA PRO A 128 2.56 18.84 -37.23
C PRO A 128 1.59 20.01 -36.99
N VAL A 129 0.30 19.74 -36.85
CA VAL A 129 -0.74 20.77 -36.71
C VAL A 129 -0.79 21.28 -35.27
N THR A 130 -0.69 20.39 -34.29
CA THR A 130 -0.57 20.79 -32.88
C THR A 130 0.80 21.38 -32.57
N ALA A 131 1.88 20.91 -33.20
CA ALA A 131 3.21 21.52 -33.10
C ALA A 131 3.21 22.96 -33.61
N TRP A 132 2.53 23.25 -34.74
CA TRP A 132 2.37 24.61 -35.26
C TRP A 132 1.56 25.51 -34.33
N LEU A 133 0.46 25.01 -33.74
CA LEU A 133 -0.31 25.73 -32.71
C LEU A 133 0.50 26.01 -31.45
N GLN A 134 1.35 25.06 -31.03
CA GLN A 134 2.28 25.21 -29.90
C GLN A 134 3.38 26.25 -30.21
N ASP A 135 3.88 26.28 -31.43
CA ASP A 135 4.92 27.24 -31.84
C ASP A 135 4.35 28.66 -31.91
N ALA A 136 3.15 28.82 -32.51
CA ALA A 136 2.43 30.08 -32.58
C ALA A 136 2.07 30.64 -31.19
N SER A 137 1.66 29.78 -30.24
CA SER A 137 1.37 30.19 -28.86
C SER A 137 2.63 30.59 -28.08
N SER A 138 3.77 29.95 -28.34
CA SER A 138 5.06 30.30 -27.71
C SER A 138 5.50 31.71 -28.11
N THR A 139 5.21 32.13 -29.35
CA THR A 139 5.37 33.51 -29.84
C THR A 139 4.43 34.49 -29.16
N LEU A 140 3.19 34.10 -28.87
CA LEU A 140 2.24 34.89 -28.07
C LEU A 140 2.70 35.00 -26.59
N GLY A 141 3.26 33.93 -26.02
CA GLY A 141 3.86 33.92 -24.69
C GLY A 141 5.08 34.85 -24.56
N LYS A 142 5.86 35.01 -25.65
CA LYS A 142 6.95 36.00 -25.73
C LYS A 142 6.44 37.46 -25.75
N LEU A 143 5.23 37.71 -26.26
CA LEU A 143 4.56 39.02 -26.20
C LEU A 143 3.97 39.32 -24.81
N ALA A 144 3.53 38.29 -24.08
CA ALA A 144 3.03 38.41 -22.70
C ALA A 144 4.11 38.77 -21.66
N LYS A 145 5.40 38.65 -21.99
CA LYS A 145 6.55 39.11 -21.16
C LYS A 145 6.50 40.62 -20.81
N ARG A 146 5.62 41.40 -21.44
CA ARG A 146 5.49 42.85 -21.22
C ARG A 146 4.45 43.27 -20.17
N LEU A 147 3.75 42.34 -19.51
CA LEU A 147 2.76 42.67 -18.47
C LEU A 147 3.36 42.52 -17.06
N PRO A 148 3.57 43.62 -16.31
CA PRO A 148 4.11 43.54 -14.95
C PRO A 148 3.02 43.15 -13.93
N GLY A 149 3.27 42.12 -13.12
CA GLY A 149 2.46 41.76 -11.96
C GLY A 149 2.25 40.24 -11.75
N PRO A 150 1.82 39.80 -10.55
CA PRO A 150 1.62 38.37 -10.20
C PRO A 150 0.56 37.66 -11.06
N VAL A 151 -0.32 38.41 -11.73
CA VAL A 151 -1.32 37.92 -12.70
C VAL A 151 -0.70 37.53 -14.06
N GLY A 152 0.50 38.03 -14.37
CA GLY A 152 1.25 37.71 -15.60
C GLY A 152 1.79 36.27 -15.63
N ASN A 153 2.06 35.67 -14.47
CA ASN A 153 2.66 34.33 -14.37
C ASN A 153 1.62 33.21 -14.61
N ILE A 154 0.39 33.41 -14.12
CA ILE A 154 -0.73 32.45 -14.26
C ILE A 154 -1.28 32.46 -15.70
N SER A 155 -1.38 33.63 -16.32
CA SER A 155 -1.81 33.76 -17.72
C SER A 155 -0.79 33.17 -18.70
N GLN A 156 0.51 33.30 -18.43
CA GLN A 156 1.57 32.61 -19.18
C GLN A 156 1.52 31.09 -19.04
N LEU A 157 1.26 30.56 -17.84
CA LEU A 157 1.11 29.11 -17.62
C LEU A 157 -0.10 28.55 -18.41
N LEU A 158 -1.25 29.24 -18.37
CA LEU A 158 -2.44 28.86 -19.13
C LEU A 158 -2.19 28.90 -20.65
N LEU A 159 -1.55 29.96 -21.16
CA LEU A 159 -1.24 30.11 -22.59
C LEU A 159 -0.20 29.08 -23.09
N THR A 160 0.74 28.66 -22.25
CA THR A 160 1.74 27.64 -22.60
C THR A 160 1.23 26.20 -22.46
N MET A 161 0.20 25.97 -21.64
CA MET A 161 -0.43 24.65 -21.46
C MET A 161 -1.61 24.40 -22.41
N MET A 162 -2.37 25.43 -22.82
CA MET A 162 -3.54 25.29 -23.72
C MET A 162 -3.29 24.47 -25.01
N PRO A 163 -2.17 24.64 -25.73
CA PRO A 163 -1.93 23.88 -26.96
C PRO A 163 -1.28 22.51 -26.70
N ARG A 164 -1.01 22.16 -25.44
CA ARG A 164 -0.42 20.88 -25.00
C ARG A 164 -1.44 19.95 -24.33
N LEU A 165 -2.69 20.42 -24.20
CA LEU A 165 -3.82 19.62 -23.73
C LEU A 165 -4.02 18.41 -24.67
N GLN A 166 -4.25 17.23 -24.09
CA GLN A 166 -4.40 15.95 -24.80
C GLN A 166 -3.14 15.43 -25.51
N SER A 167 -1.95 15.82 -25.08
CA SER A 167 -0.70 15.23 -25.58
C SER A 167 -0.56 13.75 -25.17
N GLU A 168 0.10 12.95 -26.02
CA GLU A 168 0.43 11.52 -25.76
C GLU A 168 1.77 11.33 -25.01
N ALA A 169 2.48 12.42 -24.72
CA ALA A 169 3.77 12.50 -24.02
C ALA A 169 4.80 11.37 -24.34
N PRO A 170 5.05 11.03 -25.62
CA PRO A 170 5.94 9.93 -25.98
C PRO A 170 7.41 10.15 -25.53
N LEU A 171 7.85 11.41 -25.48
CA LEU A 171 9.20 11.78 -25.05
C LEU A 171 9.43 11.49 -23.56
N LEU A 172 8.39 11.65 -22.72
CA LEU A 172 8.47 11.34 -21.30
C LEU A 172 8.61 9.83 -21.07
N VAL A 173 7.83 9.03 -21.80
CA VAL A 173 7.93 7.56 -21.78
C VAL A 173 9.31 7.11 -22.23
N GLU A 174 9.82 7.67 -23.34
CA GLU A 174 11.13 7.31 -23.88
C GLU A 174 12.27 7.69 -22.92
N MET A 175 12.21 8.87 -22.30
CA MET A 175 13.17 9.29 -21.27
C MET A 175 13.19 8.31 -20.09
N MET A 176 12.02 8.01 -19.51
CA MET A 176 11.93 7.06 -18.39
C MET A 176 12.48 5.69 -18.78
N ARG A 177 12.11 5.19 -19.97
CA ARG A 177 12.55 3.89 -20.47
C ARG A 177 14.07 3.83 -20.65
N ASN A 178 14.66 4.86 -21.25
CA ASN A 178 16.09 4.93 -21.53
C ASN A 178 16.93 5.06 -20.25
N GLU A 179 16.53 5.94 -19.32
CA GLU A 179 17.25 6.14 -18.06
C GLU A 179 17.13 4.90 -17.15
N SER A 180 15.94 4.30 -17.09
CA SER A 180 15.73 3.04 -16.35
C SER A 180 16.59 1.91 -16.92
N ARG A 181 16.57 1.72 -18.25
CA ARG A 181 17.39 0.71 -18.93
C ARG A 181 18.87 0.91 -18.66
N LYS A 182 19.36 2.14 -18.80
CA LYS A 182 20.77 2.50 -18.56
C LYS A 182 21.18 2.18 -17.12
N SER A 183 20.37 2.56 -16.15
CA SER A 183 20.62 2.30 -14.73
C SER A 183 20.65 0.79 -14.43
N ILE A 184 19.64 0.04 -14.90
CA ILE A 184 19.56 -1.41 -14.71
C ILE A 184 20.77 -2.13 -15.31
N LEU A 185 21.15 -1.79 -16.55
CA LEU A 185 22.30 -2.41 -17.21
C LEU A 185 23.62 -2.11 -16.48
N ALA A 186 23.79 -0.90 -15.93
CA ALA A 186 24.96 -0.55 -15.13
C ALA A 186 25.04 -1.43 -13.86
N HIS A 187 23.95 -1.57 -13.12
CA HIS A 187 23.92 -2.42 -11.92
C HIS A 187 24.15 -3.91 -12.23
N ILE A 188 23.61 -4.42 -13.34
CA ILE A 188 23.89 -5.80 -13.78
C ILE A 188 25.38 -5.93 -14.15
N ALA A 189 25.98 -4.92 -14.79
CA ALA A 189 27.39 -4.92 -15.14
C ALA A 189 28.31 -4.93 -13.92
N ASP A 190 27.90 -4.31 -12.82
CA ASP A 190 28.64 -4.27 -11.54
C ASP A 190 28.54 -5.58 -10.74
N THR A 191 27.57 -6.44 -11.05
CA THR A 191 27.44 -7.75 -10.40
C THR A 191 28.55 -8.71 -10.89
N PRO A 192 29.27 -9.45 -10.03
CA PRO A 192 30.37 -10.33 -10.46
C PRO A 192 29.92 -11.38 -11.48
N ARG A 193 30.59 -11.46 -12.64
CA ARG A 193 30.21 -12.38 -13.75
C ARG A 193 30.08 -13.84 -13.32
N ALA A 194 30.91 -14.29 -12.38
CA ALA A 194 30.92 -15.68 -11.90
C ALA A 194 29.66 -16.07 -11.12
N THR A 195 28.92 -15.11 -10.57
CA THR A 195 27.73 -15.35 -9.73
C THR A 195 26.44 -14.87 -10.39
N ARG A 196 26.47 -14.43 -11.65
CA ARG A 196 25.27 -13.93 -12.36
C ARG A 196 24.34 -15.09 -12.70
N PRO A 197 23.09 -15.10 -12.20
CA PRO A 197 22.09 -16.07 -12.62
C PRO A 197 21.78 -15.92 -14.11
N ALA A 198 21.41 -17.02 -14.76
CA ALA A 198 21.05 -17.03 -16.19
C ALA A 198 19.87 -16.08 -16.50
N GLU A 199 18.95 -15.90 -15.56
CA GLU A 199 17.81 -14.97 -15.69
C GLU A 199 18.27 -13.51 -15.83
N LEU A 200 19.29 -13.10 -15.06
CA LEU A 200 19.85 -11.73 -15.14
C LEU A 200 20.47 -11.47 -16.52
N MET A 201 21.15 -12.47 -17.10
CA MET A 201 21.74 -12.35 -18.42
C MET A 201 20.67 -12.22 -19.52
N LYS A 202 19.57 -12.99 -19.43
CA LYS A 202 18.44 -12.84 -20.36
C LYS A 202 17.82 -11.45 -20.31
N ILE A 203 17.66 -10.89 -19.11
CA ILE A 203 17.17 -9.52 -18.92
C ILE A 203 18.17 -8.53 -19.55
N ALA A 204 19.47 -8.67 -19.26
CA ALA A 204 20.50 -7.80 -19.79
C ALA A 204 20.57 -7.81 -21.32
N ASP A 205 20.49 -8.99 -21.95
CA ASP A 205 20.52 -9.15 -23.40
C ASP A 205 19.30 -8.48 -24.05
N ARG A 206 18.10 -8.72 -23.50
CA ARG A 206 16.85 -8.12 -24.00
C ARG A 206 16.88 -6.60 -23.86
N LEU A 207 17.34 -6.07 -22.72
CA LEU A 207 17.48 -4.63 -22.50
C LEU A 207 18.54 -4.01 -23.41
N SER A 208 19.68 -4.67 -23.61
CA SER A 208 20.74 -4.22 -24.52
C SER A 208 20.29 -4.20 -25.99
N ALA A 209 19.39 -5.11 -26.37
CA ALA A 209 18.75 -5.14 -27.69
C ALA A 209 17.65 -4.06 -27.87
N GLY A 210 17.39 -3.23 -26.86
CA GLY A 210 16.40 -2.15 -26.91
C GLY A 210 15.04 -2.50 -26.30
N GLY A 211 14.91 -3.64 -25.63
CA GLY A 211 13.71 -4.00 -24.86
C GLY A 211 13.39 -3.00 -23.74
N ALA A 212 12.12 -2.92 -23.35
CA ALA A 212 11.66 -2.07 -22.25
C ALA A 212 11.77 -2.78 -20.90
N PRO A 213 12.21 -2.12 -19.81
CA PRO A 213 12.14 -2.71 -18.46
C PRO A 213 10.69 -2.98 -18.04
N THR A 214 10.45 -4.12 -17.39
CA THR A 214 9.13 -4.56 -16.92
C THR A 214 9.09 -4.75 -15.41
N PHE A 215 7.89 -4.89 -14.84
CA PHE A 215 7.73 -5.17 -13.41
C PHE A 215 8.37 -6.49 -12.98
N ARG A 216 8.28 -7.53 -13.83
CA ARG A 216 8.94 -8.82 -13.60
C ARG A 216 10.46 -8.69 -13.59
N ASP A 217 11.03 -7.86 -14.46
CA ASP A 217 12.48 -7.63 -14.44
C ASP A 217 12.90 -7.05 -13.09
N LEU A 218 12.18 -6.02 -12.61
CA LEU A 218 12.47 -5.36 -11.34
C LEU A 218 12.35 -6.34 -10.16
N GLU A 219 11.33 -7.20 -10.16
CA GLU A 219 11.16 -8.25 -9.15
C GLU A 219 12.33 -9.24 -9.12
N VAL A 220 12.73 -9.75 -10.29
CA VAL A 220 13.84 -10.71 -10.41
C VAL A 220 15.17 -10.04 -10.01
N LEU A 221 15.42 -8.82 -10.47
CA LEU A 221 16.65 -8.08 -10.19
C LEU A 221 16.78 -7.69 -8.72
N ASN A 222 15.68 -7.28 -8.07
CA ASN A 222 15.67 -6.89 -6.66
C ASN A 222 16.17 -8.01 -5.73
N ARG A 223 16.02 -9.28 -6.12
CA ARG A 223 16.49 -10.44 -5.33
C ARG A 223 18.02 -10.53 -5.23
N VAL A 224 18.74 -9.96 -6.19
CA VAL A 224 20.20 -10.08 -6.30
C VAL A 224 20.90 -8.72 -6.21
N ILE A 225 20.22 -7.65 -6.63
CA ILE A 225 20.76 -6.30 -6.72
C ILE A 225 19.92 -5.40 -5.79
N PRO A 226 20.37 -5.14 -4.55
CA PRO A 226 19.63 -4.32 -3.59
C PRO A 226 19.32 -2.90 -4.06
N ALA A 227 20.09 -2.37 -5.02
CA ALA A 227 19.84 -1.06 -5.61
C ALA A 227 18.54 -1.02 -6.45
N ILE A 228 18.16 -2.13 -7.08
CA ILE A 228 16.91 -2.26 -7.84
C ILE A 228 15.77 -2.61 -6.89
N LYS A 229 14.61 -2.00 -7.07
CA LYS A 229 13.44 -2.16 -6.18
C LYS A 229 12.25 -2.70 -6.96
N GLN A 230 11.37 -3.41 -6.27
CA GLN A 230 10.04 -3.69 -6.80
C GLN A 230 9.23 -2.39 -6.93
N LEU A 231 8.24 -2.38 -7.81
CA LEU A 231 7.50 -1.18 -8.17
C LEU A 231 5.99 -1.45 -8.18
N ASN A 232 5.24 -0.58 -7.52
CA ASN A 232 3.78 -0.51 -7.63
C ASN A 232 3.38 0.86 -8.17
N ILE A 233 2.52 0.87 -9.18
CA ILE A 233 1.98 2.10 -9.76
C ILE A 233 0.46 2.04 -9.75
N THR A 234 -0.20 3.08 -9.26
CA THR A 234 -1.67 3.15 -9.33
C THR A 234 -2.12 3.79 -10.64
N GLY A 235 -3.25 3.34 -11.16
CA GLY A 235 -3.95 3.90 -12.32
C GLY A 235 -5.45 3.88 -12.10
N THR A 236 -6.18 4.73 -12.83
CA THR A 236 -7.65 4.74 -12.79
C THR A 236 -8.18 4.20 -14.12
N ALA A 237 -8.69 2.98 -14.14
CA ALA A 237 -9.30 2.36 -15.33
C ALA A 237 -10.77 2.74 -15.46
N MET A 238 -11.23 3.01 -16.68
CA MET A 238 -12.65 3.32 -16.96
C MET A 238 -13.34 2.08 -17.55
N PHE A 239 -14.15 1.38 -16.76
CA PHE A 239 -14.97 0.23 -17.17
C PHE A 239 -16.44 0.65 -17.28
N ASP A 240 -17.05 0.57 -18.46
CA ASP A 240 -18.43 1.03 -18.71
C ASP A 240 -18.72 2.45 -18.19
N GLY A 241 -17.75 3.36 -18.33
CA GLY A 241 -17.83 4.73 -17.83
C GLY A 241 -17.62 4.87 -16.30
N ARG A 242 -17.32 3.78 -15.59
CA ARG A 242 -17.04 3.79 -14.15
C ARG A 242 -15.55 3.68 -13.88
N PRO A 243 -14.98 4.58 -13.06
CA PRO A 243 -13.58 4.47 -12.69
C PRO A 243 -13.36 3.37 -11.66
N GLN A 244 -12.29 2.59 -11.85
CA GLN A 244 -11.82 1.58 -10.92
C GLN A 244 -10.32 1.76 -10.69
N LEU A 245 -9.89 1.57 -9.45
CA LEU A 245 -8.48 1.61 -9.10
C LEU A 245 -7.80 0.36 -9.64
N VAL A 246 -6.76 0.55 -10.44
CA VAL A 246 -5.87 -0.50 -10.92
C VAL A 246 -4.48 -0.29 -10.33
N VAL A 247 -3.82 -1.38 -10.00
CA VAL A 247 -2.45 -1.39 -9.48
C VAL A 247 -1.60 -2.18 -10.45
N PHE A 248 -0.65 -1.51 -11.09
CA PHE A 248 0.36 -2.13 -11.94
C PHE A 248 1.54 -2.56 -11.08
N ASN A 249 1.83 -3.86 -11.08
CA ASN A 249 2.93 -4.47 -10.33
C ASN A 249 3.33 -5.81 -10.95
N ALA A 250 4.31 -6.50 -10.35
CA ALA A 250 4.82 -7.78 -10.85
C ALA A 250 3.78 -8.92 -10.77
N ASN A 251 2.80 -8.83 -9.88
CA ASN A 251 1.77 -9.85 -9.70
C ASN A 251 0.67 -9.74 -10.76
N LEU A 252 0.21 -8.52 -11.05
CA LEU A 252 -0.94 -8.26 -11.92
C LEU A 252 -0.53 -7.99 -13.37
N THR A 253 0.61 -7.31 -13.56
CA THR A 253 1.09 -6.87 -14.88
C THR A 253 2.61 -7.11 -15.04
N PRO A 254 3.09 -8.36 -14.88
CA PRO A 254 4.52 -8.67 -14.85
C PRO A 254 5.29 -8.18 -16.08
N ASP A 255 4.70 -8.30 -17.27
CA ASP A 255 5.39 -8.08 -18.53
C ASP A 255 5.14 -6.66 -19.10
N MET A 256 4.43 -5.81 -18.36
CA MET A 256 4.14 -4.43 -18.74
C MET A 256 5.37 -3.54 -18.58
N ASP A 257 5.59 -2.66 -19.57
CA ASP A 257 6.62 -1.62 -19.52
C ASP A 257 6.34 -0.64 -18.38
N ILE A 258 7.29 -0.50 -17.46
CA ILE A 258 7.16 0.37 -16.28
C ILE A 258 7.01 1.85 -16.66
N ALA A 259 7.64 2.29 -17.76
CA ALA A 259 7.53 3.66 -18.25
C ALA A 259 6.13 3.93 -18.82
N ARG A 260 5.51 2.92 -19.45
CA ARG A 260 4.13 2.98 -19.92
C ARG A 260 3.16 3.06 -18.75
N ALA A 261 3.36 2.25 -17.70
CA ALA A 261 2.54 2.30 -16.49
C ALA A 261 2.63 3.66 -15.77
N ALA A 262 3.82 4.26 -15.65
CA ALA A 262 3.96 5.59 -15.06
C ALA A 262 3.30 6.68 -15.90
N HIS A 263 3.36 6.58 -17.22
CA HIS A 263 2.64 7.50 -18.11
C HIS A 263 1.12 7.39 -17.95
N ILE A 264 0.59 6.17 -17.82
CA ILE A 264 -0.83 5.94 -17.49
C ILE A 264 -1.17 6.57 -16.14
N SER A 265 -0.34 6.35 -15.13
CA SER A 265 -0.56 6.91 -13.80
C SER A 265 -0.54 8.43 -13.77
N GLY A 266 0.28 9.08 -14.62
CA GLY A 266 0.41 10.54 -14.71
C GLY A 266 -0.51 11.20 -15.73
N SER A 267 -1.41 10.47 -16.39
CA SER A 267 -2.29 11.02 -17.44
C SER A 267 -3.48 11.79 -16.84
N LEU A 268 -3.19 12.92 -16.19
CA LEU A 268 -4.18 13.84 -15.61
C LEU A 268 -5.29 14.17 -16.62
N PRO A 269 -6.58 14.02 -16.25
CA PRO A 269 -7.70 14.41 -17.09
C PRO A 269 -7.56 15.84 -17.60
N MET A 270 -8.01 16.08 -18.83
CA MET A 270 -7.90 17.34 -19.59
C MET A 270 -6.49 17.74 -20.03
N LEU A 271 -5.45 17.45 -19.24
CA LEU A 271 -4.06 17.73 -19.61
C LEU A 271 -3.51 16.71 -20.61
N PHE A 272 -3.84 15.42 -20.43
CA PHE A 272 -3.34 14.32 -21.26
C PHE A 272 -4.48 13.53 -21.91
N LYS A 273 -4.17 12.90 -23.05
CA LYS A 273 -5.09 11.96 -23.69
C LYS A 273 -5.11 10.68 -22.88
N SER A 274 -6.30 10.13 -22.61
CA SER A 274 -6.44 8.86 -21.91
C SER A 274 -5.74 7.74 -22.69
N PRO A 275 -4.69 7.12 -22.13
CA PRO A 275 -4.08 5.95 -22.73
C PRO A 275 -5.05 4.77 -22.68
N VAL A 276 -4.88 3.85 -23.61
CA VAL A 276 -5.75 2.67 -23.75
C VAL A 276 -4.88 1.42 -23.70
N GLU A 277 -5.33 0.39 -22.99
CA GLU A 277 -4.64 -0.88 -22.85
C GLU A 277 -5.61 -2.06 -23.08
N GLN A 278 -5.04 -3.21 -23.46
CA GLN A 278 -5.78 -4.45 -23.75
C GLN A 278 -4.91 -5.66 -23.36
N GLY A 279 -5.57 -6.76 -22.97
CA GLY A 279 -4.93 -8.06 -22.77
C GLY A 279 -4.28 -8.28 -21.40
N HIS A 280 -4.58 -7.44 -20.41
CA HIS A 280 -4.14 -7.64 -19.03
C HIS A 280 -5.01 -8.64 -18.29
N GLY A 281 -4.46 -9.34 -17.28
CA GLY A 281 -5.18 -10.39 -16.54
C GLY A 281 -6.42 -9.93 -15.77
N PHE A 282 -6.62 -8.61 -15.62
CA PHE A 282 -7.81 -8.00 -15.02
C PHE A 282 -8.87 -7.57 -16.05
N GLN A 283 -8.63 -7.77 -17.35
CA GLN A 283 -9.56 -7.46 -18.45
C GLN A 283 -10.18 -8.74 -18.99
N GLU A 284 -11.47 -8.72 -19.35
CA GLU A 284 -12.11 -9.89 -19.94
C GLU A 284 -11.77 -10.00 -21.44
N GLY A 285 -10.95 -11.01 -21.80
CA GLY A 285 -10.68 -11.36 -23.19
C GLY A 285 -9.98 -10.26 -24.00
N SER A 286 -10.70 -9.68 -24.98
CA SER A 286 -10.18 -8.64 -25.89
C SER A 286 -10.64 -7.23 -25.52
N GLU A 287 -11.05 -7.00 -24.27
CA GLU A 287 -11.56 -5.71 -23.82
C GLU A 287 -10.48 -4.62 -23.86
N VAL A 288 -10.86 -3.48 -24.45
CA VAL A 288 -10.03 -2.30 -24.63
C VAL A 288 -10.43 -1.29 -23.56
N THR A 289 -9.57 -1.05 -22.57
CA THR A 289 -9.88 -0.19 -21.42
C THR A 289 -9.12 1.13 -21.50
N ALA A 290 -9.82 2.24 -21.37
CA ALA A 290 -9.21 3.56 -21.24
C ALA A 290 -8.79 3.82 -19.80
N PHE A 291 -7.63 4.45 -19.62
CA PHE A 291 -7.07 4.79 -18.32
C PHE A 291 -6.97 6.31 -18.13
N ARG A 292 -6.89 6.70 -16.85
CA ARG A 292 -6.68 8.06 -16.35
C ARG A 292 -5.68 8.01 -15.19
N ASP A 293 -5.25 9.20 -14.77
CA ASP A 293 -4.29 9.38 -13.68
C ASP A 293 -4.66 8.57 -12.42
N GLY A 294 -3.66 7.92 -11.82
CA GLY A 294 -3.84 7.07 -10.64
C GLY A 294 -4.18 7.85 -9.38
N GLY A 295 -3.74 9.11 -9.30
CA GLY A 295 -3.99 10.03 -8.20
C GLY A 295 -5.44 10.51 -8.11
N LEU A 296 -6.25 10.20 -9.12
CA LEU A 296 -7.69 10.41 -9.10
C LEU A 296 -8.40 9.54 -8.05
N LEU A 297 -8.04 8.26 -7.95
CA LEU A 297 -8.63 7.36 -6.96
C LEU A 297 -7.67 7.09 -5.80
N LEU A 298 -6.36 7.13 -6.03
CA LEU A 298 -5.38 6.82 -5.00
C LEU A 298 -4.09 7.64 -5.24
N ASN A 299 -4.03 8.81 -4.62
CA ASN A 299 -2.87 9.71 -4.69
C ASN A 299 -1.70 9.25 -3.83
N THR A 300 -1.96 8.52 -2.74
CA THR A 300 -0.95 8.02 -1.81
C THR A 300 -1.04 6.49 -1.73
N PRO A 301 -0.27 5.78 -2.56
CA PRO A 301 -0.33 4.33 -2.69
C PRO A 301 0.42 3.62 -1.54
N ALA A 302 -0.09 3.71 -0.32
CA ALA A 302 0.52 3.11 0.86
C ALA A 302 0.14 1.61 1.02
N PRO A 303 1.01 0.78 1.63
CA PRO A 303 0.63 -0.56 2.09
C PRO A 303 -0.47 -0.39 3.14
N ASN A 304 -1.60 -1.11 3.02
CA ASN A 304 -2.91 -0.89 3.66
C ASN A 304 -3.91 0.04 2.94
N VAL A 305 -3.50 0.64 1.83
CA VAL A 305 -4.39 1.38 0.92
C VAL A 305 -4.47 0.70 -0.45
N ILE A 306 -3.35 0.18 -0.96
CA ILE A 306 -3.30 -0.64 -2.19
C ILE A 306 -3.74 -2.07 -1.90
N ASP A 307 -3.04 -2.72 -0.97
CA ASP A 307 -3.27 -4.10 -0.54
C ASP A 307 -3.38 -4.11 0.98
N ARG A 308 -4.32 -4.88 1.51
CA ARG A 308 -4.40 -5.11 2.95
C ARG A 308 -3.30 -6.10 3.35
N SER A 309 -2.30 -5.67 4.10
CA SER A 309 -1.54 -6.62 4.90
C SER A 309 -2.42 -7.02 6.10
N LEU A 310 -2.66 -8.33 6.22
CA LEU A 310 -3.28 -8.89 7.42
C LEU A 310 -2.54 -8.40 8.66
N PRO A 311 -3.21 -8.26 9.82
CA PRO A 311 -2.65 -7.59 11.00
C PRO A 311 -1.20 -8.03 11.20
N GLU A 312 -0.29 -7.10 10.89
CA GLU A 312 1.12 -7.42 10.79
C GLU A 312 1.58 -7.79 12.20
N SER A 313 2.26 -8.92 12.29
CA SER A 313 3.02 -9.25 13.48
C SER A 313 3.92 -8.06 13.83
N ILE A 314 3.98 -7.67 15.11
CA ILE A 314 4.84 -6.55 15.57
C ILE A 314 6.33 -6.77 15.19
N TRP A 315 6.68 -8.02 14.88
CA TRP A 315 8.01 -8.50 14.56
C TRP A 315 8.36 -8.35 13.07
N ASN A 316 7.44 -8.72 12.19
CA ASN A 316 7.63 -8.71 10.73
C ASN A 316 6.54 -7.86 10.07
N ARG A 317 6.62 -6.55 10.34
CA ARG A 317 5.79 -5.52 9.70
C ARG A 317 6.62 -4.75 8.68
N ASP A 318 6.04 -4.47 7.53
CA ASP A 318 6.69 -3.59 6.56
C ASP A 318 6.54 -2.16 7.09
N GLU A 319 7.66 -1.46 7.30
CA GLU A 319 7.65 -0.05 7.67
C GLU A 319 7.64 0.79 6.38
N PRO A 320 6.52 1.44 6.02
CA PRO A 320 6.53 2.39 4.92
C PRO A 320 7.15 3.72 5.34
N LEU A 321 7.80 4.40 4.41
CA LEU A 321 8.05 5.85 4.46
C LEU A 321 7.10 6.50 3.46
N ILE A 322 6.06 7.17 3.97
CA ILE A 322 5.02 7.79 3.14
C ILE A 322 5.34 9.26 2.95
N VAL A 323 5.65 9.64 1.71
CA VAL A 323 6.07 11.00 1.37
C VAL A 323 4.92 11.72 0.67
N GLN A 324 4.32 12.67 1.39
CA GLN A 324 3.20 13.48 0.93
C GLN A 324 3.57 14.94 0.81
N PHE A 325 2.71 15.72 0.16
CA PHE A 325 2.88 17.14 -0.02
C PHE A 325 1.95 17.92 0.92
N GLU A 326 2.44 19.03 1.47
CA GLU A 326 1.57 19.95 2.22
C GLU A 326 0.41 20.43 1.33
N SER A 327 -0.81 20.30 1.83
CA SER A 327 -2.05 20.66 1.14
C SER A 327 -2.75 21.83 1.83
N GLU A 328 -3.49 22.64 1.06
CA GLU A 328 -4.44 23.63 1.60
C GLU A 328 -5.69 22.90 2.17
N LYS A 329 -5.55 22.16 3.27
CA LYS A 329 -6.71 21.53 3.92
C LYS A 329 -7.55 22.59 4.65
N PRO A 330 -8.89 22.64 4.47
CA PRO A 330 -9.75 23.47 5.31
C PRO A 330 -9.70 22.97 6.77
N ALA A 331 -9.92 23.88 7.73
CA ALA A 331 -9.78 23.63 9.17
C ALA A 331 -10.70 22.53 9.75
N THR A 332 -11.67 22.03 8.97
CA THR A 332 -12.59 20.95 9.36
C THR A 332 -12.65 19.85 8.30
N PRO A 333 -12.50 18.56 8.66
CA PRO A 333 -12.68 17.46 7.73
C PRO A 333 -14.13 17.43 7.23
N GLN A 334 -14.33 17.43 5.91
CA GLN A 334 -15.66 17.31 5.31
C GLN A 334 -16.22 15.90 5.55
N LYS A 335 -17.41 15.83 6.16
CA LYS A 335 -18.11 14.56 6.45
C LYS A 335 -18.87 13.98 5.24
N SER A 336 -19.07 14.79 4.21
CA SER A 336 -19.79 14.47 2.96
C SER A 336 -19.24 15.31 1.80
N GLY A 337 -19.53 14.91 0.55
CA GLY A 337 -19.06 15.64 -0.65
C GLY A 337 -19.73 17.01 -0.82
N GLY A 338 -18.95 18.04 -1.14
CA GLY A 338 -19.42 19.41 -1.36
C GLY A 338 -19.85 19.67 -2.83
N PHE A 339 -20.59 20.76 -3.06
CA PHE A 339 -21.04 21.16 -4.41
C PHE A 339 -19.87 21.50 -5.38
N PHE A 340 -18.75 22.03 -4.86
CA PHE A 340 -17.56 22.31 -5.68
C PHE A 340 -16.74 21.05 -5.98
N SER A 341 -16.71 20.07 -5.07
CA SER A 341 -16.07 18.78 -5.35
C SER A 341 -16.90 17.96 -6.34
N HIS A 342 -18.23 18.10 -6.32
CA HIS A 342 -19.12 17.58 -7.37
C HIS A 342 -18.81 18.14 -8.76
N LEU A 343 -18.39 19.41 -8.90
CA LEU A 343 -18.03 19.97 -10.21
C LEU A 343 -16.77 19.31 -10.77
N VAL A 344 -15.79 19.00 -9.92
CA VAL A 344 -14.59 18.25 -10.32
C VAL A 344 -14.96 16.78 -10.59
N ASP A 345 -15.70 16.12 -9.69
CA ASP A 345 -16.13 14.72 -9.82
C ASP A 345 -17.06 14.48 -11.04
N THR A 346 -17.92 15.45 -11.38
CA THR A 346 -18.79 15.41 -12.57
C THR A 346 -18.01 15.67 -13.85
N PHE A 347 -16.94 16.47 -13.77
CA PHE A 347 -16.10 16.83 -14.90
C PHE A 347 -15.05 15.76 -15.23
N THR A 348 -14.58 15.05 -14.21
CA THR A 348 -13.69 13.90 -14.34
C THR A 348 -14.42 12.57 -14.34
N ASP A 349 -15.76 12.55 -14.28
CA ASP A 349 -16.60 11.35 -14.20
C ASP A 349 -16.09 10.31 -13.18
N THR A 350 -15.55 10.78 -12.05
CA THR A 350 -14.95 9.93 -11.01
C THR A 350 -15.24 10.41 -9.59
N PRO A 351 -15.42 9.50 -8.60
CA PRO A 351 -15.74 9.88 -7.24
C PRO A 351 -14.47 10.24 -6.44
N HIS A 352 -13.70 11.26 -6.86
CA HIS A 352 -12.44 11.63 -6.21
C HIS A 352 -12.62 11.91 -4.72
N THR A 353 -13.68 12.64 -4.35
CA THR A 353 -13.94 13.00 -2.96
C THR A 353 -14.07 11.77 -2.06
N ALA A 354 -14.69 10.69 -2.57
CA ALA A 354 -14.86 9.44 -1.84
C ALA A 354 -13.53 8.70 -1.67
N ALA A 355 -12.74 8.65 -2.74
CA ALA A 355 -11.49 7.92 -2.79
C ALA A 355 -10.39 8.61 -1.95
N GLU A 356 -10.32 9.95 -2.00
CA GLU A 356 -9.45 10.77 -1.15
C GLU A 356 -9.81 10.59 0.33
N ALA A 357 -11.09 10.61 0.69
CA ALA A 357 -11.50 10.41 2.06
C ALA A 357 -11.23 8.99 2.59
N TYR A 358 -11.37 7.97 1.74
CA TYR A 358 -10.97 6.60 2.06
C TYR A 358 -9.47 6.52 2.34
N GLN A 359 -8.67 7.08 1.43
CA GLN A 359 -7.22 7.17 1.59
C GLN A 359 -6.84 7.90 2.89
N ASP A 360 -7.40 9.09 3.15
CA ASP A 360 -7.10 9.89 4.34
C ASP A 360 -7.43 9.14 5.63
N ASP A 361 -8.52 8.37 5.67
CA ASP A 361 -8.87 7.58 6.84
C ASP A 361 -7.85 6.46 7.11
N ARG A 362 -7.41 5.76 6.06
CA ARG A 362 -6.38 4.72 6.16
C ARG A 362 -4.99 5.29 6.47
N LEU A 363 -4.68 6.49 6.01
CA LEU A 363 -3.42 7.17 6.31
C LEU A 363 -3.32 7.61 7.78
N LYS A 364 -4.44 7.79 8.50
CA LYS A 364 -4.39 8.10 9.95
C LYS A 364 -3.67 7.02 10.75
N THR A 365 -3.83 5.75 10.38
CA THR A 365 -3.12 4.65 11.07
C THR A 365 -1.64 4.58 10.69
N LEU A 366 -1.22 5.32 9.67
CA LEU A 366 0.15 5.42 9.17
C LEU A 366 0.73 6.82 9.36
N ALA A 367 0.16 7.60 10.29
CA ALA A 367 0.57 8.98 10.54
C ALA A 367 2.04 9.06 11.00
N ASP A 368 2.48 8.12 11.83
CA ASP A 368 3.86 8.07 12.33
C ASP A 368 4.88 7.77 11.22
N GLN A 369 4.45 7.03 10.18
CA GLN A 369 5.20 6.67 8.98
C GLN A 369 5.12 7.74 7.87
N THR A 370 4.30 8.78 8.06
CA THR A 370 4.09 9.82 7.06
C THR A 370 5.01 11.02 7.30
N VAL A 371 5.61 11.51 6.22
CA VAL A 371 6.34 12.77 6.16
C VAL A 371 5.66 13.68 5.15
N THR A 372 5.28 14.88 5.62
CA THR A 372 4.68 15.92 4.79
C THR A 372 5.76 16.90 4.38
N LEU A 373 6.04 16.98 3.08
CA LEU A 373 7.01 17.90 2.52
C LEU A 373 6.42 19.32 2.53
N PRO A 374 7.13 20.30 3.12
CA PRO A 374 6.64 21.67 3.22
C PRO A 374 6.62 22.33 1.84
N LEU A 375 5.53 23.03 1.55
CA LEU A 375 5.32 23.71 0.26
C LEU A 375 4.90 25.16 0.41
N ASN A 376 4.48 25.58 1.61
CA ASN A 376 4.33 27.00 1.91
C ASN A 376 5.64 27.57 2.42
N THR A 377 6.27 28.45 1.65
CA THR A 377 7.63 28.91 1.94
C THR A 377 7.83 30.40 1.73
N THR A 378 8.95 30.91 2.23
CA THR A 378 9.42 32.28 1.97
C THR A 378 9.70 32.55 0.49
N LYS A 379 9.91 31.50 -0.32
CA LYS A 379 10.15 31.58 -1.77
C LYS A 379 8.88 31.42 -2.61
N GLY A 380 7.73 31.25 -1.97
CA GLY A 380 6.43 31.07 -2.60
C GLY A 380 5.58 30.01 -1.91
N ASP A 381 4.28 30.07 -2.17
CA ASP A 381 3.33 29.01 -1.84
C ASP A 381 3.17 28.08 -3.04
N PHE A 382 3.49 26.80 -2.86
CA PHE A 382 3.42 25.75 -3.88
C PHE A 382 2.39 24.66 -3.53
N ARG A 383 1.49 24.91 -2.58
CA ARG A 383 0.52 23.91 -2.11
C ARG A 383 -0.60 23.64 -3.12
N GLY A 384 -1.08 24.68 -3.79
CA GLY A 384 -2.22 24.61 -4.68
C GLY A 384 -1.96 23.89 -6.01
N LEU A 385 -3.03 23.73 -6.79
CA LEU A 385 -2.99 23.05 -8.09
C LEU A 385 -2.19 23.87 -9.12
N LEU A 386 -2.47 25.17 -9.23
CA LEU A 386 -1.90 26.05 -10.26
C LEU A 386 -0.46 26.49 -9.97
N ASN A 387 -0.20 26.87 -8.72
CA ASN A 387 1.11 27.32 -8.22
C ASN A 387 2.04 26.16 -7.84
N GLY A 388 1.50 24.96 -7.66
CA GLY A 388 2.25 23.76 -7.29
C GLY A 388 2.17 22.66 -8.34
N THR A 389 1.03 21.95 -8.40
CA THR A 389 0.89 20.70 -9.16
C THR A 389 1.18 20.88 -10.65
N VAL A 390 0.70 21.95 -11.27
CA VAL A 390 0.92 22.23 -12.70
C VAL A 390 1.95 23.34 -12.94
N ASN A 391 2.67 23.77 -11.90
CA ASN A 391 3.70 24.80 -12.03
C ASN A 391 5.02 24.19 -12.52
N PHE A 392 5.06 23.81 -13.79
CA PHE A 392 6.25 23.23 -14.42
C PHE A 392 7.34 24.26 -14.76
N THR A 393 7.14 25.54 -14.41
CA THR A 393 8.05 26.65 -14.71
C THR A 393 8.81 27.14 -13.47
N MET A 394 8.86 26.34 -12.39
CA MET A 394 9.66 26.64 -11.19
C MET A 394 11.12 26.93 -11.56
N THR A 395 11.68 28.00 -10.99
CA THR A 395 13.08 28.37 -11.22
C THR A 395 14.03 27.36 -10.57
N PRO A 396 15.28 27.22 -11.06
CA PRO A 396 16.26 26.37 -10.39
C PRO A 396 16.45 26.69 -8.91
N GLU A 397 16.40 27.97 -8.53
CA GLU A 397 16.48 28.39 -7.14
C GLU A 397 15.29 27.86 -6.30
N GLN A 398 14.07 27.92 -6.84
CA GLN A 398 12.88 27.39 -6.18
C GLN A 398 12.94 25.87 -6.05
N LYS A 399 13.35 25.17 -7.11
CA LYS A 399 13.55 23.71 -7.10
C LYS A 399 14.54 23.30 -6.01
N ASN A 400 15.75 23.88 -6.02
CA ASN A 400 16.80 23.61 -5.03
C ASN A 400 16.33 23.87 -3.60
N TYR A 401 15.56 24.94 -3.40
CA TYR A 401 15.03 25.27 -2.08
C TYR A 401 14.00 24.24 -1.58
N LEU A 402 13.08 23.81 -2.44
CA LEU A 402 12.10 22.76 -2.10
C LEU A 402 12.79 21.41 -1.82
N GLN A 403 13.81 21.07 -2.59
CA GLN A 403 14.62 19.86 -2.37
C GLN A 403 15.35 19.90 -1.02
N ALA A 404 15.97 21.04 -0.67
CA ALA A 404 16.65 21.20 0.60
C ALA A 404 15.69 21.05 1.79
N LEU A 405 14.49 21.65 1.71
CA LEU A 405 13.46 21.49 2.73
C LEU A 405 12.96 20.05 2.84
N ALA A 406 12.77 19.37 1.71
CA ALA A 406 12.37 17.97 1.71
C ALA A 406 13.44 17.06 2.35
N ARG A 407 14.72 17.30 2.05
CA ARG A 407 15.83 16.60 2.70
C ARG A 407 15.81 16.78 4.20
N GLN A 408 15.62 18.02 4.69
CA GLN A 408 15.54 18.32 6.11
C GLN A 408 14.33 17.63 6.78
N ALA A 409 13.15 17.72 6.18
CA ALA A 409 11.93 17.13 6.72
C ALA A 409 12.05 15.60 6.84
N VAL A 410 12.62 14.94 5.82
CA VAL A 410 12.83 13.49 5.82
C VAL A 410 13.92 13.10 6.81
N ALA A 411 15.04 13.82 6.89
CA ALA A 411 16.09 13.55 7.87
C ALA A 411 15.56 13.63 9.31
N ALA A 412 14.80 14.68 9.63
CA ALA A 412 14.16 14.84 10.94
C ALA A 412 13.13 13.73 11.23
N HIS A 413 12.39 13.29 10.20
CA HIS A 413 11.48 12.16 10.34
C HIS A 413 12.24 10.87 10.69
N LEU A 414 13.31 10.55 9.95
CA LEU A 414 14.11 9.34 10.16
C LEU A 414 14.77 9.32 11.54
N GLU A 415 15.30 10.46 12.00
CA GLU A 415 15.89 10.59 13.34
C GLU A 415 14.86 10.32 14.44
N ARG A 416 13.67 10.92 14.34
CA ARG A 416 12.57 10.68 15.28
C ARG A 416 12.15 9.20 15.31
N ARG A 417 12.08 8.54 14.15
CA ARG A 417 11.76 7.10 14.09
C ARG A 417 12.82 6.25 14.79
N ASP A 418 14.11 6.58 14.64
CA ASP A 418 15.21 5.85 15.28
C ASP A 418 15.24 6.00 16.81
N THR A 419 14.74 7.12 17.34
CA THR A 419 14.60 7.35 18.79
C THR A 419 13.31 6.79 19.36
N THR A 420 12.33 6.42 18.53
CA THR A 420 11.04 5.89 18.97
C THR A 420 11.23 4.50 19.60
N ARG A 421 10.54 4.26 20.71
CA ARG A 421 10.42 2.93 21.34
C ARG A 421 8.96 2.58 21.45
N GLU A 422 8.63 1.37 21.03
CA GLU A 422 7.29 0.81 21.11
C GLU A 422 7.24 -0.22 22.21
N HIS A 423 6.16 -0.15 22.98
CA HIS A 423 5.93 -0.95 24.15
C HIS A 423 4.76 -1.89 23.88
N HIS A 424 5.04 -3.19 23.91
CA HIS A 424 4.07 -4.23 23.60
C HIS A 424 3.91 -5.14 24.83
N PRO A 425 2.80 -5.01 25.57
CA PRO A 425 2.55 -5.81 26.75
C PRO A 425 2.04 -7.21 26.37
N PHE A 426 2.53 -8.22 27.07
CA PHE A 426 2.14 -9.62 26.96
C PHE A 426 1.80 -10.16 28.34
N ALA A 427 0.81 -11.05 28.40
CA ALA A 427 0.40 -11.67 29.66
C ALA A 427 1.47 -12.60 30.25
N SER A 428 2.42 -13.08 29.45
CA SER A 428 3.48 -14.00 29.87
C SER A 428 4.67 -14.01 28.90
N LEU A 429 5.81 -14.55 29.34
CA LEU A 429 6.93 -14.78 28.42
C LEU A 429 6.55 -15.75 27.28
N GLU A 430 5.74 -16.77 27.57
CA GLU A 430 5.29 -17.73 26.55
C GLU A 430 4.52 -17.05 25.41
N SER A 431 3.56 -16.18 25.75
CA SER A 431 2.79 -15.47 24.73
C SER A 431 3.66 -14.49 23.93
N ALA A 432 4.63 -13.83 24.57
CA ALA A 432 5.61 -12.98 23.87
C ALA A 432 6.47 -13.79 22.89
N LEU A 433 7.01 -14.94 23.32
CA LEU A 433 7.84 -15.81 22.51
C LEU A 433 7.07 -16.50 21.38
N LEU A 434 5.80 -16.87 21.58
CA LEU A 434 4.96 -17.39 20.50
C LEU A 434 4.67 -16.32 19.45
N ALA A 435 4.47 -15.06 19.87
CA ALA A 435 4.25 -13.95 18.94
C ALA A 435 5.50 -13.65 18.07
N MET A 436 6.71 -13.84 18.59
CA MET A 436 7.98 -13.56 17.89
C MET A 436 8.12 -14.32 16.56
N ASP A 437 8.72 -13.68 15.56
CA ASP A 437 9.19 -14.39 14.36
C ASP A 437 10.49 -15.16 14.65
N ASP A 438 10.93 -15.98 13.70
CA ASP A 438 12.11 -16.85 13.89
C ASP A 438 13.42 -16.07 13.94
N GLU A 439 13.49 -14.93 13.24
CA GLU A 439 14.65 -14.05 13.23
C GLU A 439 14.90 -13.47 14.62
N HIS A 440 13.84 -13.03 15.30
CA HIS A 440 13.92 -12.50 16.66
C HIS A 440 14.11 -13.61 17.70
N ILE A 441 13.50 -14.78 17.52
CA ILE A 441 13.78 -15.95 18.39
C ILE A 441 15.25 -16.32 18.37
N THR A 442 15.85 -16.40 17.19
CA THR A 442 17.27 -16.76 17.04
C THR A 442 18.19 -15.78 17.80
N ARG A 443 17.78 -14.52 17.95
CA ARG A 443 18.52 -13.50 18.71
C ARG A 443 18.36 -13.64 20.22
N VAL A 444 17.16 -13.95 20.69
CA VAL A 444 16.87 -14.01 22.14
C VAL A 444 17.14 -15.37 22.75
N GLN A 445 17.12 -16.46 21.98
CA GLN A 445 17.19 -17.83 22.50
C GLN A 445 18.38 -18.06 23.43
N GLY A 446 19.58 -17.60 23.06
CA GLY A 446 20.80 -17.76 23.86
C GLY A 446 20.79 -17.01 25.19
N HIS A 447 19.96 -15.96 25.31
CA HIS A 447 19.80 -15.19 26.54
C HIS A 447 18.72 -15.78 27.46
N LEU A 448 17.88 -16.66 26.92
CA LEU A 448 16.73 -17.25 27.62
C LEU A 448 16.92 -18.73 27.96
N GLU A 449 18.09 -19.32 27.69
CA GLU A 449 18.36 -20.75 27.90
C GLU A 449 18.14 -21.21 29.35
N ASN A 450 18.37 -20.32 30.32
CA ASN A 450 18.20 -20.60 31.74
C ASN A 450 16.77 -20.37 32.24
N ASP A 451 15.86 -19.89 31.39
CA ASP A 451 14.46 -19.67 31.75
C ASP A 451 13.60 -20.90 31.38
N PRO A 452 13.01 -21.61 32.37
CA PRO A 452 12.25 -22.82 32.09
C PRO A 452 11.03 -22.60 31.18
N ALA A 453 10.38 -21.44 31.28
CA ALA A 453 9.22 -21.11 30.45
C ALA A 453 9.65 -20.84 29.00
N ALA A 454 10.80 -20.19 28.80
CA ALA A 454 11.38 -20.01 27.48
C ALA A 454 11.78 -21.34 26.83
N GLY A 455 12.46 -22.22 27.58
CA GLY A 455 12.92 -23.52 27.07
C GLY A 455 11.77 -24.39 26.53
N ALA A 456 10.63 -24.42 27.22
CA ALA A 456 9.45 -25.16 26.77
C ALA A 456 8.88 -24.63 25.44
N VAL A 457 8.83 -23.30 25.27
CA VAL A 457 8.30 -22.66 24.06
C VAL A 457 9.26 -22.80 22.88
N LEU A 458 10.57 -22.63 23.12
CA LEU A 458 11.60 -22.85 22.10
C LEU A 458 11.55 -24.29 21.59
N LYS A 459 11.41 -25.27 22.50
CA LYS A 459 11.28 -26.68 22.11
C LYS A 459 10.00 -26.94 21.33
N PHE A 460 8.87 -26.40 21.77
CA PHE A 460 7.61 -26.49 21.03
C PHE A 460 7.74 -25.94 19.60
N ARG A 461 8.41 -24.79 19.41
CA ARG A 461 8.60 -24.20 18.07
C ARG A 461 9.48 -25.07 17.17
N GLU A 462 10.55 -25.63 17.71
CA GLU A 462 11.41 -26.57 16.98
C GLU A 462 10.59 -27.79 16.50
N ASP A 463 9.90 -28.45 17.43
CA ASP A 463 9.06 -29.61 17.15
C ASP A 463 7.92 -29.27 16.17
N ALA A 464 7.38 -28.04 16.24
CA ALA A 464 6.33 -27.56 15.35
C ALA A 464 6.84 -27.38 13.92
N TYR A 465 8.04 -26.85 13.72
CA TYR A 465 8.62 -26.72 12.38
C TYR A 465 8.93 -28.07 11.75
N GLU A 466 9.42 -29.03 12.53
CA GLU A 466 9.60 -30.41 12.06
C GLU A 466 8.25 -31.00 11.63
N ALA A 467 7.22 -30.88 12.47
CA ALA A 467 5.89 -31.40 12.17
C ALA A 467 5.23 -30.71 10.95
N LEU A 468 5.40 -29.39 10.78
CA LEU A 468 4.95 -28.64 9.62
C LEU A 468 5.70 -29.04 8.34
N GLY A 469 7.01 -29.34 8.43
CA GLY A 469 7.78 -29.85 7.31
C GLY A 469 7.34 -31.26 6.88
N VAL A 470 7.04 -32.13 7.84
CA VAL A 470 6.46 -33.46 7.57
C VAL A 470 5.09 -33.34 6.91
N LEU A 471 4.26 -32.39 7.35
CA LEU A 471 2.96 -32.11 6.73
C LEU A 471 3.13 -31.62 5.29
N ASP A 472 4.03 -30.67 5.05
CA ASP A 472 4.32 -30.13 3.72
C ASP A 472 4.82 -31.22 2.75
N GLY A 473 5.73 -32.08 3.21
CA GLY A 473 6.19 -33.23 2.44
C GLY A 473 5.06 -34.22 2.12
N ALA A 474 4.15 -34.48 3.07
CA ALA A 474 3.01 -35.36 2.84
C ALA A 474 2.04 -34.82 1.78
N ILE A 475 1.84 -33.49 1.73
CA ILE A 475 1.03 -32.83 0.69
C ILE A 475 1.73 -32.90 -0.66
N THR A 476 3.05 -32.64 -0.68
CA THR A 476 3.86 -32.69 -1.90
C THR A 476 3.82 -34.09 -2.53
N ASP A 477 3.94 -35.14 -1.73
CA ASP A 477 3.87 -36.52 -2.21
C ASP A 477 2.48 -36.86 -2.79
N ASP A 478 1.40 -36.42 -2.15
CA ASP A 478 0.04 -36.68 -2.64
C ASP A 478 -0.20 -35.98 -3.99
N ASN A 479 0.24 -34.73 -4.12
CA ASN A 479 0.17 -33.94 -5.35
C ASN A 479 0.92 -34.58 -6.53
N GLN A 480 1.93 -35.42 -6.28
CA GLN A 480 2.61 -36.17 -7.34
C GLN A 480 1.80 -37.39 -7.81
N SER A 481 0.91 -37.90 -6.97
CA SER A 481 0.16 -39.13 -7.20
C SER A 481 -1.27 -38.93 -7.69
N ALA A 482 -1.90 -37.78 -7.40
CA ALA A 482 -3.25 -37.42 -7.82
C ALA A 482 -3.40 -35.91 -8.09
N GLY A 483 -4.37 -35.53 -8.93
CA GLY A 483 -4.61 -34.12 -9.28
C GLY A 483 -5.39 -33.31 -8.23
N ALA A 484 -6.02 -33.96 -7.25
CA ALA A 484 -6.76 -33.32 -6.16
C ALA A 484 -6.31 -33.90 -4.82
N LEU A 485 -5.99 -33.03 -3.86
CA LEU A 485 -5.49 -33.42 -2.54
C LEU A 485 -6.52 -34.27 -1.79
N ALA A 486 -6.11 -35.47 -1.37
CA ALA A 486 -6.94 -36.40 -0.61
C ALA A 486 -6.37 -36.63 0.80
N LEU A 487 -7.23 -37.01 1.75
CA LEU A 487 -6.80 -37.34 3.11
C LEU A 487 -6.12 -38.71 3.16
N THR A 488 -4.88 -38.79 2.67
CA THR A 488 -4.08 -40.02 2.70
C THR A 488 -3.73 -40.43 4.14
N PRO A 489 -3.38 -41.70 4.40
CA PRO A 489 -2.93 -42.13 5.72
C PRO A 489 -1.71 -41.32 6.23
N LYS A 490 -0.80 -40.93 5.34
CA LYS A 490 0.37 -40.11 5.65
C LYS A 490 -0.05 -38.69 6.07
N LEU A 491 -0.93 -38.05 5.30
CA LEU A 491 -1.45 -36.72 5.61
C LEU A 491 -2.25 -36.73 6.93
N ALA A 492 -3.12 -37.72 7.12
CA ALA A 492 -3.88 -37.89 8.36
C ALA A 492 -2.96 -38.09 9.58
N SER A 493 -1.83 -38.79 9.41
CA SER A 493 -0.85 -38.96 10.49
C SER A 493 -0.12 -37.66 10.82
N ALA A 494 0.29 -36.88 9.82
CA ALA A 494 0.92 -35.58 10.03
C ALA A 494 -0.01 -34.61 10.79
N LEU A 495 -1.29 -34.58 10.44
CA LEU A 495 -2.30 -33.78 11.15
C LEU A 495 -2.51 -34.23 12.61
N ARG A 496 -2.53 -35.54 12.87
CA ARG A 496 -2.60 -36.06 14.26
C ARG A 496 -1.37 -35.68 15.08
N ASN A 497 -0.19 -35.67 14.46
CA ASN A 497 1.05 -35.27 15.14
C ASN A 497 1.02 -33.78 15.52
N LEU A 498 0.52 -32.92 14.63
CA LEU A 498 0.33 -31.49 14.94
C LEU A 498 -0.68 -31.27 16.08
N ASP A 499 -1.78 -32.03 16.08
CA ASP A 499 -2.75 -31.99 17.18
C ASP A 499 -2.14 -32.45 18.52
N ALA A 500 -1.31 -33.50 18.50
CA ALA A 500 -0.65 -33.99 19.69
C ALA A 500 0.38 -32.99 20.25
N LEU A 501 1.01 -32.22 19.36
CA LEU A 501 2.00 -31.21 19.73
C LEU A 501 1.38 -30.00 20.45
N ALA A 502 0.21 -29.53 19.99
CA ALA A 502 -0.46 -28.37 20.57
C ALA A 502 -1.24 -28.73 21.85
N ARG A 503 -0.64 -28.49 23.02
CA ARG A 503 -1.22 -28.83 24.33
C ARG A 503 -2.08 -27.72 24.91
N GLN A 504 -1.78 -26.48 24.54
CA GLN A 504 -2.48 -25.27 25.00
C GLN A 504 -3.31 -24.64 23.86
N PRO A 505 -4.41 -23.94 24.16
CA PRO A 505 -5.21 -23.22 23.15
C PRO A 505 -4.38 -22.26 22.30
N GLU A 506 -3.44 -21.53 22.90
CA GLU A 506 -2.57 -20.56 22.24
C GLU A 506 -1.66 -21.23 21.19
N GLN A 507 -1.22 -22.46 21.46
CA GLN A 507 -0.41 -23.26 20.53
C GLN A 507 -1.24 -23.74 19.33
N VAL A 508 -2.53 -24.07 19.56
CA VAL A 508 -3.46 -24.44 18.49
C VAL A 508 -3.74 -23.25 17.58
N GLU A 509 -3.95 -22.06 18.15
CA GLU A 509 -4.10 -20.82 17.39
C GLU A 509 -2.83 -20.47 16.63
N TRP A 510 -1.66 -20.59 17.26
CA TRP A 510 -0.36 -20.34 16.62
C TRP A 510 -0.14 -21.24 15.40
N LEU A 511 -0.35 -22.55 15.53
CA LEU A 511 -0.24 -23.47 14.39
C LEU A 511 -1.27 -23.17 13.30
N GLY A 512 -2.50 -22.81 13.69
CA GLY A 512 -3.54 -22.39 12.75
C GLY A 512 -3.14 -21.15 11.93
N GLN A 513 -2.49 -20.17 12.56
CA GLN A 513 -1.94 -18.99 11.88
C GLN A 513 -0.77 -19.36 10.95
N ARG A 514 0.11 -20.29 11.35
CA ARG A 514 1.24 -20.75 10.52
C ARG A 514 0.78 -21.50 9.27
N LEU A 515 -0.30 -22.28 9.35
CA LEU A 515 -0.92 -22.89 8.17
C LEU A 515 -1.51 -21.85 7.21
N ASN A 516 -1.87 -20.67 7.72
CA ASN A 516 -2.32 -19.53 6.91
C ASN A 516 -1.18 -18.59 6.48
N ALA A 517 0.08 -18.97 6.64
CA ALA A 517 1.20 -18.15 6.17
C ALA A 517 1.12 -17.94 4.64
N GLY A 518 1.35 -16.71 4.20
CA GLY A 518 1.36 -16.36 2.78
C GLY A 518 2.46 -17.10 2.01
N GLY A 519 2.24 -17.37 0.72
CA GLY A 519 3.23 -18.00 -0.17
C GLY A 519 3.37 -19.52 -0.04
N GLN A 520 2.71 -20.16 0.92
CA GLN A 520 2.77 -21.62 1.10
C GLN A 520 1.65 -22.34 0.33
N ARG A 521 1.90 -22.67 -0.94
CA ARG A 521 0.91 -23.30 -1.84
C ARG A 521 0.30 -24.60 -1.28
N ASN A 522 1.13 -25.46 -0.69
CA ASN A 522 0.69 -26.73 -0.13
C ASN A 522 -0.30 -26.54 1.02
N PHE A 523 -0.02 -25.62 1.94
CA PHE A 523 -0.94 -25.32 3.04
C PHE A 523 -2.23 -24.65 2.55
N GLN A 524 -2.19 -23.82 1.50
CA GLN A 524 -3.41 -23.29 0.89
C GLN A 524 -4.30 -24.40 0.33
N GLN A 525 -3.73 -25.40 -0.35
CA GLN A 525 -4.50 -26.56 -0.82
C GLN A 525 -5.11 -27.35 0.35
N LEU A 526 -4.33 -27.56 1.41
CA LEU A 526 -4.80 -28.21 2.63
C LEU A 526 -5.96 -27.46 3.29
N LEU A 527 -5.89 -26.14 3.38
CA LEU A 527 -6.94 -25.30 3.95
C LEU A 527 -8.23 -25.37 3.13
N GLN A 528 -8.14 -25.39 1.79
CA GLN A 528 -9.30 -25.57 0.92
C GLN A 528 -9.96 -26.94 1.12
N MET A 529 -9.16 -28.01 1.21
CA MET A 529 -9.66 -29.36 1.54
C MET A 529 -10.34 -29.37 2.92
N GLY A 530 -9.72 -28.75 3.93
CA GLY A 530 -10.28 -28.63 5.28
C GLY A 530 -11.60 -27.87 5.31
N ALA A 531 -11.71 -26.76 4.56
CA ALA A 531 -12.95 -26.00 4.44
C ALA A 531 -14.08 -26.83 3.80
N MET A 532 -13.78 -27.62 2.78
CA MET A 532 -14.76 -28.56 2.19
C MET A 532 -15.21 -29.62 3.17
N GLN A 533 -14.29 -30.21 3.94
CA GLN A 533 -14.63 -31.21 4.96
C GLN A 533 -15.49 -30.64 6.10
N ALA A 534 -15.27 -29.36 6.46
CA ALA A 534 -16.03 -28.68 7.50
C ALA A 534 -17.50 -28.50 7.09
N LEU A 535 -17.76 -28.23 5.81
CA LEU A 535 -19.12 -28.14 5.25
C LEU A 535 -19.89 -29.47 5.35
N VAL A 536 -19.19 -30.60 5.21
CA VAL A 536 -19.76 -31.95 5.31
C VAL A 536 -19.72 -32.48 6.76
N LYS A 537 -19.42 -31.63 7.75
CA LYS A 537 -19.35 -31.96 9.19
C LYS A 537 -18.46 -33.17 9.52
N THR A 538 -17.41 -33.40 8.73
CA THR A 538 -16.45 -34.46 8.99
C THR A 538 -15.52 -34.01 10.13
N PRO A 539 -15.11 -34.89 11.07
CA PRO A 539 -14.18 -34.53 12.12
C PRO A 539 -12.84 -34.09 11.52
N ILE A 540 -12.46 -32.84 11.78
CA ILE A 540 -11.18 -32.27 11.38
C ILE A 540 -10.30 -32.15 12.62
N SER A 541 -8.98 -32.22 12.43
CA SER A 541 -7.99 -31.93 13.48
C SER A 541 -8.29 -30.59 14.17
N LYS A 542 -7.97 -30.46 15.46
CA LYS A 542 -8.21 -29.19 16.19
C LYS A 542 -7.39 -28.04 15.60
N VAL A 543 -6.15 -28.32 15.18
CA VAL A 543 -5.29 -27.36 14.48
C VAL A 543 -5.90 -26.96 13.14
N MET A 544 -6.40 -27.92 12.36
CA MET A 544 -7.05 -27.63 11.08
C MET A 544 -8.36 -26.86 11.24
N THR A 545 -9.12 -27.12 12.29
CA THR A 545 -10.34 -26.34 12.62
C THR A 545 -9.99 -24.88 12.91
N SER A 546 -8.95 -24.65 13.71
CA SER A 546 -8.40 -23.31 13.99
C SER A 546 -7.91 -22.63 12.70
N ALA A 547 -7.17 -23.36 11.86
CA ALA A 547 -6.62 -22.86 10.61
C ALA A 547 -7.71 -22.46 9.59
N VAL A 548 -8.75 -23.27 9.43
CA VAL A 548 -9.88 -22.95 8.54
C VAL A 548 -10.67 -21.75 9.07
N ALA A 549 -10.86 -21.65 10.39
CA ALA A 549 -11.53 -20.49 10.99
C ALA A 549 -10.73 -19.19 10.77
N GLU A 550 -9.40 -19.25 10.89
CA GLU A 550 -8.52 -18.12 10.58
C GLU A 550 -8.57 -17.76 9.09
N MET A 551 -8.53 -18.74 8.18
CA MET A 551 -8.68 -18.51 6.73
C MET A 551 -9.98 -17.76 6.42
N GLN A 552 -11.11 -18.25 6.95
CA GLN A 552 -12.42 -17.63 6.74
C GLN A 552 -12.50 -16.22 7.32
N ARG A 553 -11.88 -15.98 8.48
CA ARG A 553 -11.79 -14.65 9.09
C ARG A 553 -11.01 -13.69 8.19
N ARG A 554 -9.90 -14.13 7.60
CA ARG A 554 -9.08 -13.34 6.67
C ARG A 554 -9.85 -13.03 5.39
N ASP A 555 -10.50 -14.02 4.78
CA ASP A 555 -11.34 -13.83 3.59
C ASP A 555 -12.48 -12.83 3.83
N LEU A 556 -13.12 -12.91 4.99
CA LEU A 556 -14.20 -12.01 5.35
C LEU A 556 -13.71 -10.58 5.55
N ALA A 557 -12.54 -10.41 6.20
CA ALA A 557 -11.89 -9.12 6.35
C ALA A 557 -11.61 -8.46 4.99
N VAL A 558 -11.10 -9.23 4.02
CA VAL A 558 -10.88 -8.74 2.64
C VAL A 558 -12.19 -8.33 1.98
N ARG A 559 -13.25 -9.15 2.10
CA ARG A 559 -14.58 -8.82 1.56
C ARG A 559 -15.18 -7.57 2.19
N ALA A 560 -15.04 -7.39 3.51
CA ALA A 560 -15.51 -6.21 4.25
C ALA A 560 -14.83 -4.93 3.80
N GLU A 561 -13.54 -5.00 3.53
CA GLU A 561 -12.77 -3.87 3.03
C GLU A 561 -13.15 -3.51 1.60
N ASN A 562 -13.25 -4.51 0.71
CA ASN A 562 -13.72 -4.29 -0.66
C ASN A 562 -15.13 -3.69 -0.66
N PHE A 563 -16.05 -4.19 0.16
CA PHE A 563 -17.39 -3.59 0.25
C PHE A 563 -17.34 -2.14 0.77
N THR A 564 -16.48 -1.86 1.74
CA THR A 564 -16.29 -0.51 2.27
C THR A 564 -15.79 0.45 1.19
N ARG A 565 -14.76 0.05 0.43
CA ARG A 565 -14.16 0.83 -0.65
C ARG A 565 -15.10 1.02 -1.84
N GLU A 566 -15.75 -0.04 -2.29
CA GLU A 566 -16.51 -0.04 -3.55
C GLU A 566 -17.98 0.41 -3.40
N VAL A 567 -18.55 0.32 -2.18
CA VAL A 567 -19.97 0.61 -1.95
C VAL A 567 -20.18 1.72 -0.93
N ILE A 568 -19.55 1.61 0.25
CA ILE A 568 -19.80 2.55 1.36
C ILE A 568 -19.26 3.94 1.03
N TYR A 569 -17.96 4.07 0.74
CA TYR A 569 -17.35 5.38 0.49
C TYR A 569 -17.96 6.11 -0.71
N PRO A 570 -18.16 5.48 -1.88
CA PRO A 570 -18.84 6.13 -3.01
C PRO A 570 -20.26 6.59 -2.69
N SER A 571 -20.96 5.88 -1.81
CA SER A 571 -22.32 6.25 -1.37
C SER A 571 -22.30 7.38 -0.33
N GLN A 572 -21.33 7.36 0.58
CA GLN A 572 -21.20 8.34 1.67
C GLN A 572 -20.86 9.74 1.12
N TYR A 573 -19.94 9.80 0.16
CA TYR A 573 -19.45 11.05 -0.41
C TYR A 573 -20.24 11.51 -1.64
N ARG A 574 -21.36 10.83 -1.95
CA ARG A 574 -22.27 11.26 -3.02
C ARG A 574 -22.85 12.65 -2.67
N PRO A 575 -22.84 13.63 -3.57
CA PRO A 575 -23.29 14.98 -3.22
C PRO A 575 -24.77 15.05 -2.86
N GLY A 576 -25.14 15.85 -1.85
CA GLY A 576 -26.51 15.90 -1.32
C GLY A 576 -26.95 14.60 -0.63
N GLN A 577 -26.00 13.82 -0.10
CA GLN A 577 -26.31 12.67 0.74
C GLN A 577 -26.84 13.13 2.11
N PRO A 578 -27.99 12.60 2.59
CA PRO A 578 -28.52 12.96 3.90
C PRO A 578 -27.59 12.54 5.05
N ASP A 579 -27.49 13.37 6.10
CA ASP A 579 -26.65 13.10 7.27
C ASP A 579 -26.97 11.74 7.92
N ALA A 580 -28.24 11.37 8.00
CA ALA A 580 -28.66 10.07 8.52
C ALA A 580 -28.09 8.88 7.71
N ASN A 581 -27.97 9.03 6.38
CA ASN A 581 -27.34 8.00 5.55
C ASN A 581 -25.81 8.00 5.73
N VAL A 582 -25.18 9.17 5.93
CA VAL A 582 -23.74 9.27 6.21
C VAL A 582 -23.42 8.57 7.53
N GLU A 583 -24.20 8.83 8.58
CA GLU A 583 -24.02 8.16 9.89
C GLU A 583 -24.23 6.65 9.80
N LEU A 584 -25.26 6.20 9.07
CA LEU A 584 -25.50 4.78 8.80
C LEU A 584 -24.31 4.11 8.12
N LEU A 585 -23.77 4.75 7.07
CA LEU A 585 -22.64 4.23 6.30
C LEU A 585 -21.33 4.20 7.12
N GLN A 586 -21.09 5.22 7.94
CA GLN A 586 -19.95 5.25 8.86
C GLN A 586 -20.06 4.21 9.99
N ALA A 587 -21.26 3.96 10.51
CA ALA A 587 -21.51 2.87 11.44
C ALA A 587 -21.26 1.51 10.75
N ALA A 588 -21.79 1.33 9.54
CA ALA A 588 -21.60 0.10 8.76
C ALA A 588 -20.13 -0.20 8.48
N ALA A 589 -19.32 0.79 8.10
CA ALA A 589 -17.87 0.59 7.91
C ALA A 589 -17.17 0.11 9.18
N ARG A 590 -17.51 0.70 10.34
CA ARG A 590 -16.96 0.29 11.65
C ARG A 590 -17.39 -1.11 12.05
N ASP A 591 -18.64 -1.49 11.78
CA ASP A 591 -19.17 -2.80 12.13
C ASP A 591 -18.62 -3.90 11.19
N LEU A 592 -18.46 -3.60 9.90
CA LEU A 592 -17.80 -4.48 8.93
C LEU A 592 -16.35 -4.76 9.30
N ALA A 593 -15.61 -3.75 9.76
CA ALA A 593 -14.23 -3.93 10.21
C ALA A 593 -14.10 -4.90 11.41
N LYS A 594 -15.17 -5.10 12.17
CA LYS A 594 -15.24 -6.01 13.32
C LYS A 594 -15.90 -7.36 12.98
N ALA A 595 -16.45 -7.51 11.78
CA ALA A 595 -17.18 -8.72 11.40
C ALA A 595 -16.21 -9.88 11.19
N THR A 596 -16.34 -10.92 12.02
CA THR A 596 -15.53 -12.15 11.95
C THR A 596 -16.31 -13.36 11.43
N THR A 597 -17.61 -13.20 11.15
CA THR A 597 -18.48 -14.27 10.62
C THR A 597 -19.36 -13.79 9.46
N PRO A 598 -19.73 -14.67 8.51
CA PRO A 598 -20.64 -14.31 7.41
C PRO A 598 -21.99 -13.77 7.90
N ALA A 599 -22.51 -14.28 9.02
CA ALA A 599 -23.75 -13.80 9.63
C ALA A 599 -23.61 -12.36 10.16
N ALA A 600 -22.49 -12.02 10.82
CA ALA A 600 -22.24 -10.65 11.26
C ALA A 600 -22.09 -9.70 10.07
N PHE A 601 -21.37 -10.11 9.03
CA PHE A 601 -21.23 -9.35 7.78
C PHE A 601 -22.59 -9.08 7.11
N ASN A 602 -23.38 -10.12 6.90
CA ASN A 602 -24.71 -9.99 6.28
C ASN A 602 -25.65 -9.13 7.14
N ARG A 603 -25.54 -9.17 8.48
CA ARG A 603 -26.32 -8.30 9.36
C ARG A 603 -26.04 -6.82 9.11
N VAL A 604 -24.78 -6.46 8.84
CA VAL A 604 -24.43 -5.07 8.51
C VAL A 604 -25.02 -4.66 7.17
N LEU A 605 -24.90 -5.51 6.14
CA LEU A 605 -25.49 -5.27 4.82
C LEU A 605 -27.02 -5.16 4.90
N ASP A 606 -27.68 -6.03 5.66
CA ASP A 606 -29.12 -6.00 5.88
C ASP A 606 -29.53 -4.69 6.60
N GLY A 607 -28.70 -4.20 7.54
CA GLY A 607 -28.86 -2.90 8.17
C GLY A 607 -28.83 -1.73 7.18
N ILE A 608 -27.94 -1.78 6.17
CA ILE A 608 -27.94 -0.80 5.07
C ILE A 608 -29.23 -0.93 4.25
N VAL A 609 -29.61 -2.14 3.83
CA VAL A 609 -30.80 -2.38 3.01
C VAL A 609 -32.09 -1.89 3.68
N GLN A 610 -32.18 -1.99 5.00
CA GLN A 610 -33.36 -1.61 5.76
C GLN A 610 -33.44 -0.11 6.04
N ASN A 611 -32.31 0.52 6.36
CA ASN A 611 -32.29 1.87 6.93
C ASN A 611 -31.79 2.96 5.97
N TYR A 612 -31.33 2.60 4.76
CA TYR A 612 -30.87 3.58 3.78
C TYR A 612 -32.04 4.36 3.17
N GLY A 613 -32.12 5.66 3.47
CA GLY A 613 -33.19 6.56 3.05
C GLY A 613 -33.00 7.15 1.65
N ALA A 614 -34.09 7.58 1.01
CA ALA A 614 -34.05 8.24 -0.29
C ALA A 614 -33.45 9.66 -0.19
N ARG A 615 -32.57 10.05 -1.13
CA ARG A 615 -31.94 11.39 -1.12
C ARG A 615 -32.93 12.55 -1.11
N ASN A 616 -34.04 12.42 -1.87
CA ASN A 616 -35.05 13.49 -1.98
C ASN A 616 -36.08 13.46 -0.84
N LYS A 617 -36.20 12.33 -0.12
CA LYS A 617 -37.10 12.12 1.02
C LYS A 617 -36.44 11.13 2.00
N PRO A 618 -35.56 11.60 2.89
CA PRO A 618 -34.73 10.73 3.74
C PRO A 618 -35.54 9.77 4.63
N TRP A 619 -36.78 10.14 4.97
CA TRP A 619 -37.74 9.33 5.74
C TRP A 619 -38.46 8.24 4.93
N GLY A 620 -38.23 8.14 3.63
CA GLY A 620 -38.84 7.14 2.74
C GLY A 620 -37.81 6.20 2.11
N LYS A 621 -38.26 5.01 1.68
CA LYS A 621 -37.41 4.07 0.94
C LYS A 621 -37.12 4.61 -0.47
N PRO A 622 -35.88 4.50 -0.97
CA PRO A 622 -35.57 4.87 -2.34
C PRO A 622 -36.31 3.95 -3.33
N VAL A 623 -36.82 4.54 -4.42
CA VAL A 623 -37.47 3.77 -5.51
C VAL A 623 -36.43 2.95 -6.28
N ASN A 624 -35.27 3.55 -6.59
CA ASN A 624 -34.08 2.89 -7.14
C ASN A 624 -32.85 3.39 -6.37
N SER A 625 -32.05 2.49 -5.79
CA SER A 625 -30.80 2.85 -5.11
C SER A 625 -29.71 1.82 -5.40
N THR A 626 -28.69 2.25 -6.13
CA THR A 626 -27.51 1.43 -6.43
C THR A 626 -26.85 0.90 -5.15
N THR A 627 -26.83 1.69 -4.08
CA THR A 627 -26.25 1.30 -2.79
C THR A 627 -27.01 0.12 -2.15
N VAL A 628 -28.34 0.13 -2.23
CA VAL A 628 -29.18 -0.95 -1.68
C VAL A 628 -29.07 -2.20 -2.54
N GLU A 629 -29.01 -2.05 -3.86
CA GLU A 629 -28.79 -3.17 -4.80
C GLU A 629 -27.42 -3.82 -4.60
N GLN A 630 -26.36 -3.02 -4.50
CA GLN A 630 -25.02 -3.50 -4.20
C GLN A 630 -24.97 -4.18 -2.81
N ALA A 631 -25.59 -3.61 -1.78
CA ALA A 631 -25.67 -4.26 -0.46
C ALA A 631 -26.39 -5.62 -0.52
N ARG A 632 -27.38 -5.81 -1.39
CA ARG A 632 -28.01 -7.12 -1.60
C ARG A 632 -27.12 -8.08 -2.37
N ALA A 633 -26.46 -7.60 -3.42
CA ALA A 633 -25.61 -8.41 -4.29
C ALA A 633 -24.35 -8.93 -3.57
N TRP A 634 -23.83 -8.20 -2.59
CA TRP A 634 -22.64 -8.56 -1.83
C TRP A 634 -22.90 -9.49 -0.64
N ARG A 635 -24.16 -9.92 -0.41
CA ARG A 635 -24.49 -10.87 0.66
C ARG A 635 -23.79 -12.20 0.43
N ILE A 636 -23.21 -12.75 1.50
CA ILE A 636 -22.57 -14.06 1.47
C ILE A 636 -23.68 -15.12 1.57
N PRO A 637 -23.71 -16.14 0.70
CA PRO A 637 -24.60 -17.29 0.88
C PRO A 637 -24.30 -17.97 2.22
N VAL A 638 -25.33 -18.16 3.05
CA VAL A 638 -25.22 -18.82 4.37
C VAL A 638 -26.01 -20.11 4.37
#